data_AF-D9UTT4-F1
#
_entry.id   AF-D9UTT4-F1
#
_cell.length_a   1.000
_cell.length_b   1.000
_cell.length_c   1.000
_cell.angle_alpha   90.00
_cell.angle_beta   90.00
_cell.angle_gamma   90.00
#
_symmetry.space_group_name_H-M   'P 1'
#
loop_
_entity.id
_entity.type
_entity.pdbx_description
1 polymer ?
#
loop_
_entity_poly.entity_id
_entity_poly.type
_entity_poly.pdbx_seq_one_letter_code
_entity_poly.pdbx_strand_id
1 'polypeptide(L)'
;MPGGGGGDNPFAALFGSMGSNDLGAAFQQLGQMLSFDGGPVNWDMAKQIARQTVSQGTSDGTKDQSVGAAERAAVEEAVRLADLWLDDATSLPSGAGSVVAWSRAEWVEATLPVWKDLVDPVAERVGTAMGQVLPEEMQAMAGPLLGVMRSMGGAMFGTQIGQAVGQLAGEVVGSTDIGLPLGPAGKAALLPLNIEVFGKDLGVPKDEVRLYLALREAAHQRLFAHVPWLRSHLFGAVEGYARGIKVDTSKLEDAVGNLDPSNPEQLQEALQSGMFQPQDTPEQKAALARLETALALVEGWVDAVVHAAAKPRLGSADALRETLRRRRASGGPAEQTFATLIGLELRPRRLRDAARLWASLADARGVDGRDGLWAHPDMLPTARDLDDPDGFVHREQLDFSELDKMLGEAASGKGPDLEKKDRPEDTDADPGKKDGPEDSDGSGGSGDDEDRGSGA
;
A
#
# COMPACT_ATOMS: atom_id res chain seq x y z
N MET A 1 -39.10 -23.18 -56.75
CA MET A 1 -38.74 -21.97 -55.97
C MET A 1 -39.83 -20.92 -56.15
N PRO A 2 -40.07 -20.00 -55.19
CA PRO A 2 -39.46 -19.80 -53.86
C PRO A 2 -40.52 -19.90 -52.72
N GLY A 3 -40.25 -19.82 -51.41
CA GLY A 3 -39.06 -19.55 -50.61
C GLY A 3 -39.51 -19.32 -49.16
N GLY A 4 -38.83 -19.94 -48.19
CA GLY A 4 -39.18 -19.92 -46.76
C GLY A 4 -38.89 -18.59 -46.07
N GLY A 5 -39.76 -18.21 -45.13
CA GLY A 5 -39.57 -17.08 -44.23
C GLY A 5 -38.60 -17.46 -43.10
N GLY A 6 -37.44 -16.80 -43.11
CA GLY A 6 -36.43 -16.92 -42.06
C GLY A 6 -36.92 -16.30 -40.76
N GLY A 7 -36.53 -16.96 -39.65
CA GLY A 7 -36.75 -16.46 -38.31
C GLY A 7 -36.10 -15.10 -38.11
N ASP A 8 -36.85 -14.22 -37.46
CA ASP A 8 -36.38 -12.93 -36.97
C ASP A 8 -35.16 -13.15 -36.08
N ASN A 9 -33.99 -12.77 -36.59
CA ASN A 9 -32.75 -12.78 -35.85
C ASN A 9 -32.80 -11.58 -34.87
N PRO A 10 -32.88 -11.78 -33.55
CA PRO A 10 -32.94 -10.69 -32.58
C PRO A 10 -31.69 -9.79 -32.64
N PHE A 11 -30.58 -10.32 -33.18
CA PHE A 11 -29.35 -9.57 -33.45
C PHE A 11 -29.50 -8.52 -34.56
N ALA A 12 -30.37 -8.76 -35.56
CA ALA A 12 -30.63 -7.81 -36.65
C ALA A 12 -31.52 -6.64 -36.21
N ALA A 13 -32.44 -6.88 -35.25
CA ALA A 13 -33.27 -5.84 -34.67
C ALA A 13 -32.46 -4.88 -33.77
N LEU A 14 -31.48 -5.41 -33.05
CA LEU A 14 -30.54 -4.59 -32.26
C LEU A 14 -29.69 -3.68 -33.15
N PHE A 15 -29.19 -4.19 -34.27
CA PHE A 15 -28.39 -3.43 -35.25
C PHE A 15 -29.21 -2.47 -36.12
N GLY A 16 -30.50 -2.76 -36.36
CA GLY A 16 -31.37 -1.92 -37.20
C GLY A 16 -31.89 -0.65 -36.51
N SER A 17 -31.80 -0.56 -35.18
CA SER A 17 -32.29 0.59 -34.40
C SER A 17 -31.23 1.65 -34.09
N MET A 18 -29.95 1.35 -34.31
CA MET A 18 -28.86 2.32 -34.18
C MET A 18 -28.73 3.18 -35.45
N GLY A 19 -28.69 4.50 -35.29
CA GLY A 19 -28.41 5.41 -36.39
C GLY A 19 -27.04 5.13 -37.02
N SER A 20 -26.91 5.33 -38.33
CA SER A 20 -25.68 5.04 -39.10
C SER A 20 -24.42 5.72 -38.55
N ASN A 21 -24.56 6.89 -37.91
CA ASN A 21 -23.47 7.58 -37.22
C ASN A 21 -23.06 6.91 -35.90
N ASP A 22 -24.03 6.42 -35.10
CA ASP A 22 -23.75 5.66 -33.87
C ASP A 22 -23.11 4.32 -34.20
N LEU A 23 -23.55 3.68 -35.28
CA LEU A 23 -22.99 2.43 -35.75
C LEU A 23 -21.51 2.59 -36.17
N GLY A 24 -21.17 3.71 -36.81
CA GLY A 24 -19.79 4.02 -37.22
C GLY A 24 -18.85 4.25 -36.04
N ALA A 25 -19.31 4.98 -35.02
CA ALA A 25 -18.57 5.17 -33.77
C ALA A 25 -18.40 3.85 -33.00
N ALA A 26 -19.47 3.04 -32.93
CA ALA A 26 -19.42 1.71 -32.32
C ALA A 26 -18.46 0.77 -33.08
N PHE A 27 -18.42 0.83 -34.42
CA PHE A 27 -17.49 0.03 -35.22
C PHE A 27 -16.03 0.48 -35.05
N GLN A 28 -15.78 1.78 -34.90
CA GLN A 28 -14.44 2.29 -34.59
C GLN A 28 -13.99 1.87 -33.18
N GLN A 29 -14.88 1.92 -32.20
CA GLN A 29 -14.61 1.47 -30.83
C GLN A 29 -14.37 -0.04 -30.78
N LEU A 30 -15.18 -0.84 -31.49
CA LEU A 30 -14.99 -2.28 -31.64
C LEU A 30 -13.70 -2.59 -32.42
N GLY A 31 -13.39 -1.81 -33.45
CA GLY A 31 -12.14 -1.91 -34.21
C GLY A 31 -10.91 -1.63 -33.35
N GLN A 32 -10.93 -0.60 -32.52
CA GLN A 32 -9.88 -0.31 -31.53
C GLN A 32 -9.75 -1.44 -30.51
N MET A 33 -10.87 -1.97 -30.03
CA MET A 33 -10.92 -3.08 -29.07
C MET A 33 -10.40 -4.41 -29.65
N LEU A 34 -10.67 -4.69 -30.93
CA LEU A 34 -10.20 -5.89 -31.64
C LEU A 34 -8.76 -5.75 -32.18
N SER A 35 -8.30 -4.52 -32.43
CA SER A 35 -6.90 -4.23 -32.78
C SER A 35 -5.96 -4.26 -31.58
N PHE A 36 -6.52 -4.34 -30.37
CA PHE A 36 -5.74 -4.48 -29.14
C PHE A 36 -5.18 -5.91 -29.05
N ASP A 37 -3.94 -6.05 -29.50
CA ASP A 37 -3.07 -7.21 -29.29
C ASP A 37 -2.27 -7.11 -27.97
N GLY A 38 -2.69 -6.20 -27.09
CA GLY A 38 -1.93 -5.82 -25.89
C GLY A 38 -2.16 -6.73 -24.70
N GLY A 39 -1.28 -6.59 -23.71
CA GLY A 39 -1.19 -7.43 -22.50
C GLY A 39 -2.43 -7.44 -21.59
N PRO A 40 -2.29 -7.84 -20.32
CA PRO A 40 -3.42 -8.17 -19.43
C PRO A 40 -4.39 -7.01 -19.18
N VAL A 41 -3.97 -5.77 -19.45
CA VAL A 41 -4.76 -4.54 -19.30
C VAL A 41 -4.60 -3.65 -20.52
N ASN A 42 -5.70 -3.07 -21.01
CA ASN A 42 -5.67 -2.03 -22.03
C ASN A 42 -5.35 -0.65 -21.41
N TRP A 43 -4.06 -0.36 -21.26
CA TRP A 43 -3.56 0.88 -20.65
C TRP A 43 -3.82 2.14 -21.49
N ASP A 44 -3.90 2.03 -22.82
CA ASP A 44 -4.25 3.16 -23.67
C ASP A 44 -5.70 3.60 -23.40
N MET A 45 -6.60 2.62 -23.29
CA MET A 45 -7.99 2.89 -22.91
C MET A 45 -8.10 3.38 -21.47
N ALA A 46 -7.35 2.80 -20.52
CA ALA A 46 -7.31 3.26 -19.14
C ALA A 46 -6.89 4.74 -19.06
N LYS A 47 -5.82 5.11 -19.77
CA LYS A 47 -5.35 6.48 -19.89
C LYS A 47 -6.42 7.40 -20.47
N GLN A 48 -7.07 7.01 -21.57
CA GLN A 48 -8.12 7.81 -22.19
C GLN A 48 -9.30 8.05 -21.24
N ILE A 49 -9.74 7.01 -20.53
CA ILE A 49 -10.85 7.10 -19.57
C ILE A 49 -10.47 7.93 -18.35
N ALA A 50 -9.24 7.79 -17.83
CA ALA A 50 -8.74 8.62 -16.75
C ALA A 50 -8.71 10.11 -17.14
N ARG A 51 -8.18 10.42 -18.32
CA ARG A 51 -8.17 11.78 -18.89
C ARG A 51 -9.57 12.32 -19.10
N GLN A 52 -10.50 11.49 -19.59
CA GLN A 52 -11.90 11.87 -19.76
C GLN A 52 -12.56 12.19 -18.41
N THR A 53 -12.37 11.32 -17.41
CA THR A 53 -12.87 11.52 -16.05
C THR A 53 -12.34 12.82 -15.44
N VAL A 54 -11.04 13.09 -15.59
CA VAL A 54 -10.42 14.35 -15.15
C VAL A 54 -11.03 15.57 -15.85
N SER A 55 -11.33 15.48 -17.15
CA SER A 55 -11.92 16.59 -17.90
C SER A 55 -13.41 16.86 -17.56
N GLN A 56 -14.14 15.85 -17.09
CA GLN A 56 -15.50 16.01 -16.57
C GLN A 56 -15.53 16.83 -15.27
N GLY A 57 -14.47 16.77 -14.47
CA GLY A 57 -14.32 17.48 -13.20
C GLY A 57 -14.75 16.64 -12.00
N THR A 58 -14.47 17.15 -10.80
CA THR A 58 -14.83 16.52 -9.53
C THR A 58 -16.29 16.78 -9.17
N SER A 59 -16.82 16.05 -8.18
CA SER A 59 -18.23 16.12 -7.74
C SER A 59 -18.65 17.51 -7.24
N ASP A 60 -17.69 18.31 -6.78
CA ASP A 60 -17.85 19.71 -6.38
C ASP A 60 -17.90 20.70 -7.58
N GLY A 61 -17.80 20.19 -8.82
CA GLY A 61 -17.79 20.97 -10.04
C GLY A 61 -16.42 21.52 -10.45
N THR A 62 -15.36 21.24 -9.69
CA THR A 62 -14.02 21.74 -10.00
C THR A 62 -13.41 20.97 -11.18
N LYS A 63 -13.07 21.68 -12.26
CA LYS A 63 -12.44 21.09 -13.46
C LYS A 63 -10.92 21.22 -13.40
N ASP A 64 -10.23 20.33 -14.11
CA ASP A 64 -8.78 20.40 -14.25
C ASP A 64 -8.35 21.69 -14.98
N GLN A 65 -7.17 22.19 -14.61
CA GLN A 65 -6.60 23.41 -15.17
C GLN A 65 -5.11 23.25 -15.43
N SER A 66 -4.62 23.90 -16.48
CA SER A 66 -3.18 23.94 -16.75
C SER A 66 -2.45 24.73 -15.68
N VAL A 67 -1.28 24.23 -15.27
CA VAL A 67 -0.47 24.89 -14.25
C VAL A 67 0.23 26.13 -14.80
N GLY A 68 0.09 27.26 -14.11
CA GLY A 68 0.72 28.53 -14.44
C GLY A 68 2.17 28.65 -13.97
N ALA A 69 2.90 29.66 -14.43
CA ALA A 69 4.29 29.90 -14.01
C ALA A 69 4.41 30.24 -12.51
N ALA A 70 3.48 31.04 -11.99
CA ALA A 70 3.44 31.40 -10.57
C ALA A 70 3.18 30.20 -9.66
N GLU A 71 2.30 29.28 -10.07
CA GLU A 71 2.01 28.05 -9.31
C GLU A 71 3.22 27.11 -9.29
N ARG A 72 3.93 26.96 -10.41
CA ARG A 72 5.19 26.20 -10.47
C ARG A 72 6.22 26.76 -9.49
N ALA A 73 6.45 28.07 -9.53
CA ALA A 73 7.40 28.73 -8.63
C ALA A 73 7.00 28.59 -7.15
N ALA A 74 5.71 28.71 -6.84
CA ALA A 74 5.20 28.55 -5.47
C ALA A 74 5.34 27.12 -4.94
N VAL A 75 5.18 26.11 -5.80
CA VAL A 75 5.43 24.70 -5.45
C VAL A 75 6.91 24.44 -5.25
N GLU A 76 7.76 24.91 -6.17
CA GLU A 76 9.21 24.76 -6.07
C GLU A 76 9.76 25.37 -4.77
N GLU A 77 9.34 26.59 -4.44
CA GLU A 77 9.75 27.25 -3.21
C GLU A 77 9.24 26.54 -1.96
N ALA A 78 7.98 26.08 -1.96
CA ALA A 78 7.42 25.35 -0.82
C ALA A 78 8.16 24.03 -0.58
N VAL A 79 8.48 23.26 -1.62
CA VAL A 79 9.23 22.01 -1.48
C VAL A 79 10.67 22.26 -1.07
N ARG A 80 11.32 23.29 -1.61
CA ARG A 80 12.68 23.69 -1.19
C ARG A 80 12.73 24.05 0.31
N LEU A 81 11.75 24.83 0.78
CA LEU A 81 11.65 25.20 2.19
C LEU A 81 11.31 23.99 3.07
N ALA A 82 10.38 23.14 2.63
CA ALA A 82 10.02 21.92 3.31
C ALA A 82 11.22 20.98 3.48
N ASP A 83 12.01 20.81 2.43
CA ASP A 83 13.20 19.97 2.46
C ASP A 83 14.22 20.49 3.51
N LEU A 84 14.47 21.80 3.54
CA LEU A 84 15.31 22.41 4.56
C LEU A 84 14.78 22.18 5.99
N TRP A 85 13.47 22.26 6.19
CA TRP A 85 12.87 22.06 7.52
C TRP A 85 12.94 20.61 8.01
N LEU A 86 13.04 19.66 7.10
CA LEU A 86 13.13 18.23 7.41
C LEU A 86 14.54 17.83 7.88
N ASP A 87 15.57 18.63 7.62
CA ASP A 87 16.96 18.33 8.01
C ASP A 87 17.12 18.12 9.52
N ASP A 88 16.36 18.84 10.34
CA ASP A 88 16.38 18.69 11.81
C ASP A 88 15.49 17.53 12.30
N ALA A 89 14.61 17.01 11.46
CA ALA A 89 13.52 16.11 11.85
C ALA A 89 13.78 14.63 11.49
N THR A 90 14.73 14.38 10.59
CA THR A 90 15.09 13.03 10.09
C THR A 90 16.57 12.97 9.76
N SER A 91 17.21 11.82 10.00
CA SER A 91 18.60 11.57 9.58
C SER A 91 18.73 11.21 8.10
N LEU A 92 17.61 10.83 7.46
CA LEU A 92 17.58 10.61 6.02
C LEU A 92 17.85 11.92 5.25
N PRO A 93 18.84 11.94 4.33
CA PRO A 93 19.13 13.11 3.52
C PRO A 93 17.98 13.51 2.59
N SER A 94 18.07 14.69 1.97
CA SER A 94 17.18 15.09 0.88
C SER A 94 17.06 13.99 -0.18
N GLY A 95 15.82 13.73 -0.63
CA GLY A 95 15.50 12.65 -1.57
C GLY A 95 14.97 13.12 -2.92
N ALA A 96 14.55 14.38 -3.04
CA ALA A 96 14.00 14.92 -4.27
C ALA A 96 15.11 15.56 -5.12
N GLY A 97 15.36 15.03 -6.31
CA GLY A 97 16.31 15.61 -7.28
C GLY A 97 15.70 16.74 -8.12
N SER A 98 14.38 16.80 -8.23
CA SER A 98 13.64 17.89 -8.90
C SER A 98 12.23 18.04 -8.35
N VAL A 99 11.66 19.23 -8.51
CA VAL A 99 10.30 19.56 -8.08
C VAL A 99 9.44 19.85 -9.30
N VAL A 100 8.21 19.33 -9.31
CA VAL A 100 7.24 19.54 -10.39
C VAL A 100 5.87 19.90 -9.83
N ALA A 101 5.19 20.84 -10.49
CA ALA A 101 3.79 21.11 -10.25
C ALA A 101 2.97 20.53 -11.41
N TRP A 102 2.00 19.68 -11.09
CA TRP A 102 1.18 18.99 -12.08
C TRP A 102 -0.28 19.42 -12.02
N SER A 103 -0.90 19.48 -13.19
CA SER A 103 -2.36 19.37 -13.34
C SER A 103 -2.80 17.94 -13.02
N ARG A 104 -4.11 17.73 -12.81
CA ARG A 104 -4.64 16.38 -12.58
C ARG A 104 -4.34 15.48 -13.77
N ALA A 105 -4.45 16.02 -14.98
CA ALA A 105 -4.21 15.27 -16.19
C ALA A 105 -2.72 14.97 -16.44
N GLU A 106 -1.79 15.82 -15.98
CA GLU A 106 -0.34 15.50 -15.96
C GLU A 106 -0.01 14.44 -14.90
N TRP A 107 -0.67 14.45 -13.74
CA TRP A 107 -0.48 13.44 -12.70
C TRP A 107 -0.91 12.04 -13.19
N VAL A 108 -2.04 11.94 -13.91
CA VAL A 108 -2.45 10.67 -14.55
C VAL A 108 -1.32 10.15 -15.44
N GLU A 109 -0.83 10.98 -16.37
CA GLU A 109 0.21 10.59 -17.33
C GLU A 109 1.51 10.17 -16.63
N ALA A 110 1.92 10.92 -15.61
CA ALA A 110 3.18 10.70 -14.91
C ALA A 110 3.17 9.45 -14.00
N THR A 111 1.99 9.02 -13.53
CA THR A 111 1.84 7.89 -12.60
C THR A 111 1.46 6.57 -13.27
N LEU A 112 0.95 6.61 -14.51
CA LEU A 112 0.55 5.41 -15.28
C LEU A 112 1.60 4.29 -15.31
N PRO A 113 2.91 4.54 -15.49
CA PRO A 113 3.91 3.47 -15.47
C PRO A 113 3.92 2.69 -14.15
N VAL A 114 3.71 3.36 -13.01
CA VAL A 114 3.70 2.69 -11.70
C VAL A 114 2.39 1.93 -11.48
N TRP A 115 1.26 2.47 -11.94
CA TRP A 115 -0.01 1.73 -11.95
C TRP A 115 0.10 0.44 -12.76
N LYS A 116 0.81 0.49 -13.88
CA LYS A 116 1.08 -0.68 -14.70
C LYS A 116 1.83 -1.76 -13.94
N ASP A 117 2.93 -1.39 -13.27
CA ASP A 117 3.72 -2.33 -12.46
C ASP A 117 2.89 -2.96 -11.32
N LEU A 118 1.94 -2.23 -10.74
CA LEU A 118 1.09 -2.70 -9.65
C LEU A 118 -0.05 -3.63 -10.11
N VAL A 119 -0.66 -3.32 -11.27
CA VAL A 119 -1.91 -3.96 -11.69
C VAL A 119 -1.70 -5.08 -12.70
N ASP A 120 -0.69 -5.00 -13.58
CA ASP A 120 -0.43 -6.05 -14.58
C ASP A 120 -0.27 -7.45 -13.96
N PRO A 121 0.48 -7.65 -12.84
CA PRO A 121 0.60 -8.96 -12.22
C PRO A 121 -0.73 -9.51 -11.70
N VAL A 122 -1.61 -8.64 -11.21
CA VAL A 122 -2.94 -9.02 -10.71
C VAL A 122 -3.84 -9.43 -11.88
N ALA A 123 -3.89 -8.60 -12.92
CA ALA A 123 -4.72 -8.85 -14.10
C ALA A 123 -4.28 -10.11 -14.87
N GLU A 124 -2.97 -10.36 -14.99
CA GLU A 124 -2.43 -11.59 -15.60
C GLU A 124 -2.84 -12.85 -14.83
N ARG A 125 -2.80 -12.80 -13.49
CA ARG A 125 -3.21 -13.92 -12.62
C ARG A 125 -4.70 -14.20 -12.72
N VAL A 126 -5.54 -13.15 -12.69
CA VAL A 126 -6.99 -13.30 -12.87
C VAL A 126 -7.31 -13.89 -14.25
N GLY A 127 -6.71 -13.36 -15.31
CA GLY A 127 -6.92 -13.88 -16.67
C GLY A 127 -6.49 -15.34 -16.84
N THR A 128 -5.35 -15.71 -16.24
CA THR A 128 -4.87 -17.11 -16.24
C THR A 128 -5.84 -18.03 -15.48
N ALA A 129 -6.31 -17.60 -14.31
CA ALA A 129 -7.22 -18.40 -13.49
C ALA A 129 -8.58 -18.62 -14.19
N MET A 130 -9.11 -17.60 -14.88
CA MET A 130 -10.33 -17.76 -15.68
C MET A 130 -10.12 -18.70 -16.89
N GLY A 131 -8.94 -18.67 -17.53
CA GLY A 131 -8.63 -19.56 -18.65
C GLY A 131 -8.60 -21.04 -18.28
N GLN A 132 -8.24 -21.36 -17.02
CA GLN A 132 -8.20 -22.73 -16.50
C GLN A 132 -9.59 -23.34 -16.22
N VAL A 133 -10.64 -22.51 -16.16
CA VAL A 133 -12.02 -22.94 -15.89
C VAL A 133 -12.69 -23.54 -17.13
N LEU A 134 -12.15 -23.29 -18.33
CA LEU A 134 -12.74 -23.78 -19.58
C LEU A 134 -12.51 -25.30 -19.77
N PRO A 135 -13.56 -26.09 -20.08
CA PRO A 135 -13.44 -27.52 -20.34
C PRO A 135 -12.43 -27.83 -21.44
N GLU A 136 -11.63 -28.89 -21.26
CA GLU A 136 -10.56 -29.28 -22.20
C GLU A 136 -11.09 -29.49 -23.63
N GLU A 137 -12.32 -29.98 -23.80
CA GLU A 137 -12.92 -30.19 -25.13
C GLU A 137 -13.20 -28.87 -25.87
N MET A 138 -13.43 -27.77 -25.13
CA MET A 138 -13.66 -26.45 -25.72
C MET A 138 -12.36 -25.66 -25.95
N GLN A 139 -11.26 -25.95 -25.24
CA GLN A 139 -10.02 -25.19 -25.36
C GLN A 139 -9.45 -25.18 -26.80
N ALA A 140 -9.55 -26.30 -27.53
CA ALA A 140 -9.04 -26.41 -28.90
C ALA A 140 -9.90 -25.68 -29.94
N MET A 141 -11.22 -25.57 -29.71
CA MET A 141 -12.16 -24.84 -30.57
C MET A 141 -12.32 -23.37 -30.16
N ALA A 142 -11.94 -23.03 -28.93
CA ALA A 142 -12.07 -21.70 -28.36
C ALA A 142 -10.88 -20.79 -28.66
N GLY A 143 -9.84 -21.21 -29.38
CA GLY A 143 -8.65 -20.37 -29.64
C GLY A 143 -8.96 -18.91 -30.07
N PRO A 144 -9.77 -18.70 -31.12
CA PRO A 144 -10.23 -17.35 -31.52
C PRO A 144 -11.14 -16.68 -30.47
N LEU A 145 -12.00 -17.44 -29.79
CA LEU A 145 -12.92 -16.96 -28.76
C LEU A 145 -12.18 -16.50 -27.49
N LEU A 146 -11.11 -17.20 -27.11
CA LEU A 146 -10.19 -16.92 -26.02
C LEU A 146 -9.43 -15.62 -26.25
N GLY A 147 -9.02 -15.36 -27.50
CA GLY A 147 -8.44 -14.08 -27.90
C GLY A 147 -9.42 -12.93 -27.65
N VAL A 148 -10.67 -13.08 -28.12
CA VAL A 148 -11.74 -12.08 -27.88
C VAL A 148 -12.03 -11.89 -26.39
N MET A 149 -12.11 -12.97 -25.60
CA MET A 149 -12.30 -12.88 -24.15
C MET A 149 -11.14 -12.16 -23.46
N ARG A 150 -9.89 -12.41 -23.88
CA ARG A 150 -8.72 -11.72 -23.32
C ARG A 150 -8.74 -10.23 -23.64
N SER A 151 -9.03 -9.85 -24.89
CA SER A 151 -9.17 -8.45 -25.28
C SER A 151 -10.33 -7.77 -24.53
N MET A 152 -11.45 -8.47 -24.33
CA MET A 152 -12.59 -7.97 -23.55
C MET A 152 -12.25 -7.82 -22.06
N GLY A 153 -11.55 -8.78 -21.47
CA GLY A 153 -11.05 -8.71 -20.10
C GLY A 153 -10.09 -7.55 -19.90
N GLY A 154 -9.10 -7.41 -20.79
CA GLY A 154 -8.14 -6.30 -20.77
C GLY A 154 -8.82 -4.94 -20.94
N ALA A 155 -9.89 -4.86 -21.74
CA ALA A 155 -10.71 -3.66 -21.88
C ALA A 155 -11.52 -3.36 -20.60
N MET A 156 -12.14 -4.37 -19.97
CA MET A 156 -12.85 -4.19 -18.70
C MET A 156 -11.92 -3.69 -17.59
N PHE A 157 -10.74 -4.30 -17.44
CA PHE A 157 -9.71 -3.82 -16.51
C PHE A 157 -9.29 -2.38 -16.85
N GLY A 158 -9.00 -2.10 -18.13
CA GLY A 158 -8.64 -0.76 -18.57
C GLY A 158 -9.70 0.28 -18.20
N THR A 159 -10.98 -0.06 -18.32
CA THR A 159 -12.10 0.82 -17.96
C THR A 159 -12.14 1.13 -16.47
N GLN A 160 -12.06 0.09 -15.63
CA GLN A 160 -12.13 0.24 -14.17
C GLN A 160 -10.91 1.01 -13.63
N ILE A 161 -9.71 0.65 -14.10
CA ILE A 161 -8.47 1.34 -13.71
C ILE A 161 -8.51 2.80 -14.17
N GLY A 162 -8.94 3.06 -15.41
CA GLY A 162 -9.05 4.42 -15.92
C GLY A 162 -9.99 5.29 -15.09
N GLN A 163 -11.16 4.77 -14.72
CA GLN A 163 -12.11 5.48 -13.85
C GLN A 163 -11.51 5.74 -12.48
N ALA A 164 -10.91 4.73 -11.85
CA ALA A 164 -10.35 4.84 -10.51
C ALA A 164 -9.17 5.83 -10.46
N VAL A 165 -8.22 5.73 -11.40
CA VAL A 165 -7.09 6.66 -11.51
C VAL A 165 -7.58 8.09 -11.82
N GLY A 166 -8.60 8.24 -12.67
CA GLY A 166 -9.18 9.54 -12.98
C GLY A 166 -9.88 10.21 -11.80
N GLN A 167 -10.64 9.43 -11.00
CA GLN A 167 -11.26 9.91 -9.76
C GLN A 167 -10.19 10.27 -8.72
N LEU A 168 -9.17 9.44 -8.57
CA LEU A 168 -8.06 9.66 -7.65
C LEU A 168 -7.28 10.94 -7.98
N ALA A 169 -7.04 11.22 -9.26
CA ALA A 169 -6.39 12.45 -9.70
C ALA A 169 -7.17 13.72 -9.27
N GLY A 170 -8.48 13.61 -9.05
CA GLY A 170 -9.31 14.70 -8.51
C GLY A 170 -9.04 15.02 -7.04
N GLU A 171 -8.40 14.11 -6.30
CA GLU A 171 -8.30 14.15 -4.85
C GLU A 171 -6.90 14.34 -4.30
N VAL A 172 -5.91 13.76 -4.97
CA VAL A 172 -4.51 13.79 -4.55
C VAL A 172 -3.93 15.19 -4.67
N VAL A 173 -3.18 15.61 -3.68
CA VAL A 173 -2.40 16.84 -3.63
C VAL A 173 -0.94 16.63 -3.99
N GLY A 174 -0.44 15.38 -4.01
CA GLY A 174 0.94 15.02 -4.37
C GLY A 174 1.08 13.65 -5.06
N SER A 175 2.32 13.20 -5.24
CA SER A 175 2.61 11.90 -5.89
C SER A 175 2.61 10.72 -4.91
N THR A 176 2.63 11.00 -3.60
CA THR A 176 2.84 10.02 -2.55
C THR A 176 1.67 9.89 -1.57
N ASP A 177 0.53 10.54 -1.84
CA ASP A 177 -0.59 10.67 -0.89
C ASP A 177 -1.25 9.36 -0.44
N ILE A 178 -0.99 8.28 -1.18
CA ILE A 178 -1.53 6.94 -0.93
C ILE A 178 -0.50 6.02 -0.25
N GLY A 179 0.64 6.56 0.20
CA GLY A 179 1.74 5.81 0.82
C GLY A 179 2.63 5.04 -0.16
N LEU A 180 2.40 5.18 -1.49
CA LEU A 180 3.21 4.60 -2.55
C LEU A 180 3.86 5.70 -3.40
N PRO A 181 5.10 5.49 -3.90
CA PRO A 181 5.77 6.43 -4.77
C PRO A 181 5.28 6.23 -6.21
N LEU A 182 4.15 6.87 -6.54
CA LEU A 182 3.52 6.75 -7.87
C LEU A 182 4.22 7.59 -8.93
N GLY A 183 4.89 8.68 -8.54
CA GLY A 183 5.64 9.52 -9.46
C GLY A 183 6.97 8.90 -9.91
N PRO A 184 7.61 9.46 -10.96
CA PRO A 184 8.98 9.09 -11.32
C PRO A 184 9.95 9.30 -10.15
N ALA A 185 10.93 8.42 -10.01
CA ALA A 185 11.92 8.49 -8.94
C ALA A 185 12.62 9.87 -8.88
N GLY A 186 12.78 10.40 -7.66
CA GLY A 186 13.45 11.68 -7.42
C GLY A 186 12.67 12.92 -7.85
N LYS A 187 11.37 12.79 -8.16
CA LYS A 187 10.50 13.94 -8.49
C LYS A 187 9.47 14.14 -7.39
N ALA A 188 9.65 15.19 -6.59
CA ALA A 188 8.60 15.67 -5.69
C ALA A 188 7.53 16.38 -6.53
N ALA A 189 6.29 15.89 -6.47
CA ALA A 189 5.21 16.48 -7.23
C ALA A 189 4.06 16.96 -6.34
N LEU A 190 3.53 18.14 -6.65
CA LEU A 190 2.35 18.70 -6.01
C LEU A 190 1.33 19.15 -7.06
N LEU A 191 0.04 19.11 -6.71
CA LEU A 191 -1.06 19.54 -7.56
C LEU A 191 -1.66 20.86 -7.03
N PRO A 192 -1.27 22.04 -7.56
CA PRO A 192 -1.67 23.34 -7.01
C PRO A 192 -3.19 23.53 -6.90
N LEU A 193 -3.94 23.08 -7.91
CA LEU A 193 -5.41 23.14 -7.91
C LEU A 193 -5.98 22.33 -6.74
N ASN A 194 -5.51 21.11 -6.53
CA ASN A 194 -6.02 20.24 -5.47
C ASN A 194 -5.59 20.73 -4.08
N ILE A 195 -4.42 21.35 -3.96
CA ILE A 195 -3.98 22.02 -2.72
C ILE A 195 -4.90 23.20 -2.39
N GLU A 196 -5.31 23.98 -3.39
CA GLU A 196 -6.25 25.09 -3.20
C GLU A 196 -7.63 24.60 -2.76
N VAL A 197 -8.16 23.57 -3.42
CA VAL A 197 -9.42 22.94 -3.04
C VAL A 197 -9.32 22.31 -1.64
N PHE A 198 -8.22 21.66 -1.31
CA PHE A 198 -7.99 21.06 0.00
C PHE A 198 -7.95 22.12 1.12
N GLY A 199 -7.30 23.25 0.87
CA GLY A 199 -7.21 24.35 1.82
C GLY A 199 -8.50 25.17 1.96
N LYS A 200 -9.47 24.96 1.06
CA LYS A 200 -10.75 25.67 1.07
C LYS A 200 -11.49 25.38 2.36
N ASP A 201 -12.08 26.42 2.95
CA ASP A 201 -12.89 26.36 4.17
C ASP A 201 -12.16 25.89 5.45
N LEU A 202 -10.84 25.66 5.41
CA LEU A 202 -10.04 25.33 6.61
C LEU A 202 -9.74 26.55 7.49
N GLY A 203 -9.89 27.77 6.97
CA GLY A 203 -9.48 29.00 7.66
C GLY A 203 -7.96 29.13 7.85
N VAL A 204 -7.17 28.33 7.11
CA VAL A 204 -5.70 28.32 7.15
C VAL A 204 -5.14 29.04 5.92
N PRO A 205 -4.07 29.85 6.03
CA PRO A 205 -3.44 30.48 4.87
C PRO A 205 -2.98 29.46 3.82
N LYS A 206 -3.23 29.75 2.53
CA LYS A 206 -2.89 28.86 1.39
C LYS A 206 -1.42 28.42 1.39
N ASP A 207 -0.52 29.32 1.78
CA ASP A 207 0.92 29.03 1.82
C ASP A 207 1.30 28.06 2.94
N GLU A 208 0.63 28.13 4.11
CA GLU A 208 0.82 27.14 5.19
C GLU A 208 0.29 25.77 4.78
N VAL A 209 -0.88 25.71 4.13
CA VAL A 209 -1.42 24.46 3.57
C VAL A 209 -0.43 23.85 2.57
N ARG A 210 0.05 24.66 1.61
CA ARG A 210 1.01 24.21 0.60
C ARG A 210 2.30 23.71 1.24
N LEU A 211 2.86 24.46 2.20
CA LEU A 211 4.11 24.09 2.86
C LEU A 211 3.96 22.81 3.68
N TYR A 212 2.84 22.65 4.39
CA TYR A 212 2.57 21.43 5.14
C TYR A 212 2.47 20.20 4.23
N LEU A 213 1.80 20.31 3.09
CA LEU A 213 1.70 19.24 2.10
C LEU A 213 3.05 18.99 1.41
N ALA A 214 3.84 20.03 1.18
CA ALA A 214 5.21 19.91 0.68
C ALA A 214 6.13 19.17 1.65
N LEU A 215 6.01 19.39 2.96
CA LEU A 215 6.73 18.61 3.99
C LEU A 215 6.40 17.12 3.90
N ARG A 216 5.14 16.77 3.68
CA ARG A 216 4.73 15.37 3.51
C ARG A 216 5.31 14.75 2.26
N GLU A 217 5.20 15.43 1.11
CA GLU A 217 5.76 14.93 -0.15
C GLU A 217 7.28 14.77 -0.02
N ALA A 218 7.99 15.79 0.49
CA ALA A 218 9.44 15.73 0.68
C ALA A 218 9.87 14.61 1.63
N ALA A 219 9.17 14.39 2.74
CA ALA A 219 9.44 13.29 3.66
C ALA A 219 9.31 11.92 2.98
N HIS A 220 8.27 11.69 2.18
CA HIS A 220 8.17 10.45 1.39
C HIS A 220 9.33 10.31 0.39
N GLN A 221 9.71 11.39 -0.30
CA GLN A 221 10.83 11.35 -1.24
C GLN A 221 12.14 10.97 -0.52
N ARG A 222 12.41 11.50 0.68
CA ARG A 222 13.56 11.10 1.50
C ARG A 222 13.51 9.61 1.83
N LEU A 223 12.35 9.12 2.28
CA LEU A 223 12.19 7.71 2.64
C LEU A 223 12.44 6.78 1.45
N PHE A 224 11.74 6.99 0.33
CA PHE A 224 11.86 6.11 -0.84
C PHE A 224 13.20 6.24 -1.57
N ALA A 225 13.88 7.39 -1.48
CA ALA A 225 15.22 7.57 -2.03
C ALA A 225 16.30 6.82 -1.24
N HIS A 226 16.19 6.79 0.10
CA HIS A 226 17.23 6.26 0.99
C HIS A 226 16.93 4.88 1.57
N VAL A 227 15.74 4.33 1.34
CA VAL A 227 15.33 2.98 1.74
C VAL A 227 15.07 2.11 0.50
N PRO A 228 16.12 1.62 -0.19
CA PRO A 228 16.00 1.01 -1.52
C PRO A 228 15.18 -0.28 -1.55
N TRP A 229 15.08 -1.00 -0.43
CA TRP A 229 14.29 -2.22 -0.34
C TRP A 229 12.78 -1.96 -0.22
N LEU A 230 12.36 -0.76 0.21
CA LEU A 230 10.97 -0.46 0.57
C LEU A 230 10.02 -0.59 -0.63
N ARG A 231 10.43 -0.08 -1.80
CA ARG A 231 9.63 -0.21 -3.03
C ARG A 231 9.41 -1.69 -3.36
N SER A 232 10.47 -2.48 -3.41
CA SER A 232 10.39 -3.92 -3.71
C SER A 232 9.57 -4.67 -2.67
N HIS A 233 9.64 -4.28 -1.39
CA HIS A 233 8.84 -4.88 -0.32
C HIS A 233 7.34 -4.62 -0.50
N LEU A 234 6.95 -3.37 -0.77
CA LEU A 234 5.54 -3.00 -1.01
C LEU A 234 4.98 -3.69 -2.25
N PHE A 235 5.75 -3.69 -3.35
CA PHE A 235 5.32 -4.27 -4.63
C PHE A 235 5.30 -5.81 -4.55
N GLY A 236 6.26 -6.41 -3.85
CA GLY A 236 6.29 -7.85 -3.58
C GLY A 236 5.12 -8.32 -2.71
N ALA A 237 4.59 -7.46 -1.83
CA ALA A 237 3.36 -7.77 -1.07
C ALA A 237 2.13 -7.83 -1.99
N VAL A 238 2.01 -6.89 -2.94
CA VAL A 238 0.96 -6.91 -3.98
C VAL A 238 1.09 -8.14 -4.88
N GLU A 239 2.28 -8.47 -5.33
CA GLU A 239 2.52 -9.70 -6.12
C GLU A 239 2.22 -10.97 -5.31
N GLY A 240 2.56 -10.97 -4.02
CA GLY A 240 2.20 -12.04 -3.09
C GLY A 240 0.69 -12.24 -2.98
N TYR A 241 -0.07 -11.15 -2.91
CA TYR A 241 -1.53 -11.20 -2.96
C TYR A 241 -2.03 -11.76 -4.31
N ALA A 242 -1.50 -11.25 -5.43
CA ALA A 242 -1.87 -11.68 -6.78
C ALA A 242 -1.64 -13.19 -7.00
N ARG A 243 -0.54 -13.75 -6.47
CA ARG A 243 -0.24 -15.19 -6.56
C ARG A 243 -1.22 -16.07 -5.80
N GLY A 244 -1.88 -15.55 -4.78
CA GLY A 244 -2.87 -16.28 -4.01
C GLY A 244 -4.26 -16.30 -4.64
N ILE A 245 -4.48 -15.55 -5.73
CA ILE A 245 -5.76 -15.52 -6.45
C ILE A 245 -6.06 -16.90 -7.02
N LYS A 246 -7.12 -17.52 -6.51
CA LYS A 246 -7.70 -18.77 -7.01
C LYS A 246 -9.17 -18.54 -7.30
N VAL A 247 -9.64 -19.09 -8.42
CA VAL A 247 -11.06 -19.12 -8.75
C VAL A 247 -11.70 -20.28 -7.98
N ASP A 248 -12.82 -20.01 -7.33
CA ASP A 248 -13.62 -21.03 -6.67
C ASP A 248 -14.37 -21.86 -7.71
N THR A 249 -13.74 -22.93 -8.20
CA THR A 249 -14.35 -23.81 -9.20
C THR A 249 -15.61 -24.49 -8.67
N SER A 250 -15.74 -24.68 -7.35
CA SER A 250 -16.93 -25.32 -6.76
C SER A 250 -18.17 -24.44 -6.86
N LYS A 251 -18.05 -23.13 -6.60
CA LYS A 251 -19.14 -22.17 -6.83
C LYS A 251 -19.50 -22.04 -8.30
N LEU A 252 -18.50 -22.20 -9.17
CA LEU A 252 -18.68 -22.10 -10.61
C LEU A 252 -19.40 -23.34 -11.16
N GLU A 253 -19.07 -24.53 -10.66
CA GLU A 253 -19.78 -25.79 -10.92
C GLU A 253 -21.23 -25.74 -10.41
N ASP A 254 -21.46 -25.24 -9.19
CA ASP A 254 -22.79 -25.06 -8.63
C ASP A 254 -23.63 -24.06 -9.44
N ALA A 255 -23.03 -22.98 -9.94
CA ALA A 255 -23.73 -21.98 -10.73
C ALA A 255 -24.02 -22.48 -12.16
N VAL A 256 -23.06 -23.15 -12.81
CA VAL A 256 -23.24 -23.74 -14.15
C VAL A 256 -24.23 -24.92 -14.12
N GLY A 257 -24.24 -25.71 -13.05
CA GLY A 257 -25.22 -26.79 -12.85
C GLY A 257 -26.67 -26.29 -12.72
N ASN A 258 -26.85 -25.01 -12.32
CA ASN A 258 -28.15 -24.37 -12.17
C ASN A 258 -28.51 -23.42 -13.33
N LEU A 259 -27.61 -23.19 -14.29
CA LEU A 259 -27.84 -22.31 -15.44
C LEU A 259 -28.65 -23.04 -16.52
N ASP A 260 -29.83 -22.51 -16.84
CA ASP A 260 -30.60 -22.96 -18.01
C ASP A 260 -29.96 -22.38 -19.29
N PRO A 261 -29.41 -23.20 -20.21
CA PRO A 261 -28.79 -22.74 -21.45
C PRO A 261 -29.74 -21.97 -22.38
N SER A 262 -31.05 -22.06 -22.16
CA SER A 262 -32.07 -21.35 -22.93
C SER A 262 -32.38 -19.95 -22.40
N ASN A 263 -31.85 -19.57 -21.22
CA ASN A 263 -32.12 -18.28 -20.59
C ASN A 263 -30.85 -17.39 -20.51
N PRO A 264 -30.60 -16.55 -21.55
CA PRO A 264 -29.42 -15.67 -21.59
C PRO A 264 -29.40 -14.60 -20.49
N GLU A 265 -30.55 -14.24 -19.90
CA GLU A 265 -30.62 -13.25 -18.82
C GLU A 265 -30.05 -13.80 -17.50
N GLN A 266 -30.28 -15.09 -17.20
CA GLN A 266 -29.69 -15.75 -16.02
C GLN A 266 -28.17 -15.82 -16.09
N LEU A 267 -27.61 -16.03 -17.29
CA LEU A 267 -26.16 -16.02 -17.49
C LEU A 267 -25.59 -14.62 -17.20
N GLN A 268 -26.28 -13.57 -17.65
CA GLN A 268 -25.86 -12.19 -17.40
C GLN A 268 -25.93 -11.83 -15.91
N GLU A 269 -26.95 -12.30 -15.20
CA GLU A 269 -27.14 -12.08 -13.76
C GLU A 269 -26.13 -12.87 -12.91
N ALA A 270 -25.83 -14.12 -13.27
CA ALA A 270 -24.84 -14.96 -12.59
C ALA A 270 -23.39 -14.45 -12.79
N LEU A 271 -23.09 -13.89 -13.97
CA LEU A 271 -21.81 -13.21 -14.22
C LEU A 271 -21.66 -11.94 -13.36
N GLN A 272 -22.76 -11.24 -13.08
CA GLN A 272 -22.80 -10.06 -12.21
C GLN A 272 -22.81 -10.42 -10.71
N SER A 273 -23.27 -11.62 -10.32
CA SER A 273 -23.42 -12.04 -8.93
C SER A 273 -22.12 -12.46 -8.24
N GLY A 274 -20.96 -12.20 -8.84
CA GLY A 274 -19.67 -12.50 -8.22
C GLY A 274 -19.19 -13.95 -8.38
N MET A 275 -19.65 -14.67 -9.40
CA MET A 275 -19.18 -16.02 -9.77
C MET A 275 -17.65 -16.11 -9.92
N PHE A 276 -16.99 -14.99 -10.21
CA PHE A 276 -15.53 -14.89 -10.33
C PHE A 276 -14.87 -14.11 -9.19
N GLN A 277 -15.54 -13.88 -8.07
CA GLN A 277 -14.89 -13.25 -6.92
C GLN A 277 -13.80 -14.20 -6.39
N PRO A 278 -12.53 -13.73 -6.30
CA PRO A 278 -11.46 -14.50 -5.69
C PRO A 278 -11.84 -14.91 -4.27
N GLN A 279 -11.48 -16.13 -3.85
CA GLN A 279 -11.61 -16.51 -2.45
C GLN A 279 -10.63 -15.70 -1.60
N ASP A 280 -10.97 -15.38 -0.35
CA ASP A 280 -10.01 -14.83 0.60
C ASP A 280 -9.17 -15.96 1.23
N THR A 281 -8.13 -16.41 0.52
CA THR A 281 -7.23 -17.44 1.04
C THR A 281 -6.43 -16.92 2.26
N PRO A 282 -6.00 -17.80 3.19
CA PRO A 282 -5.12 -17.41 4.29
C PRO A 282 -3.84 -16.69 3.82
N GLU A 283 -3.29 -17.11 2.67
CA GLU A 283 -2.11 -16.51 2.06
C GLU A 283 -2.38 -15.08 1.56
N GLN A 284 -3.53 -14.82 0.93
CA GLN A 284 -3.95 -13.48 0.51
C GLN A 284 -4.20 -12.58 1.70
N LYS A 285 -4.91 -13.06 2.73
CA LYS A 285 -5.13 -12.30 3.98
C LYS A 285 -3.80 -11.91 4.63
N ALA A 286 -2.83 -12.82 4.65
CA ALA A 286 -1.50 -12.52 5.18
C ALA A 286 -0.73 -11.53 4.30
N ALA A 287 -0.86 -11.59 2.97
CA ALA A 287 -0.24 -10.63 2.05
C ALA A 287 -0.84 -9.22 2.20
N LEU A 288 -2.17 -9.11 2.27
CA LEU A 288 -2.86 -7.85 2.53
C LEU A 288 -2.47 -7.28 3.89
N ALA A 289 -2.48 -8.08 4.96
CA ALA A 289 -2.07 -7.62 6.28
C ALA A 289 -0.62 -7.11 6.33
N ARG A 290 0.29 -7.74 5.57
CA ARG A 290 1.67 -7.24 5.42
C ARG A 290 1.71 -5.90 4.68
N LEU A 291 0.97 -5.76 3.58
CA LEU A 291 0.90 -4.52 2.82
C LEU A 291 0.27 -3.37 3.64
N GLU A 292 -0.84 -3.64 4.32
CA GLU A 292 -1.49 -2.70 5.25
C GLU A 292 -0.52 -2.22 6.34
N THR A 293 0.24 -3.15 6.94
CA THR A 293 1.21 -2.82 7.98
C THR A 293 2.34 -1.95 7.42
N ALA A 294 2.90 -2.33 6.27
CA ALA A 294 3.99 -1.57 5.65
C ALA A 294 3.55 -0.15 5.26
N LEU A 295 2.36 0.01 4.65
CA LEU A 295 1.81 1.33 4.33
C LEU A 295 1.51 2.14 5.60
N ALA A 296 1.00 1.50 6.65
CA ALA A 296 0.77 2.16 7.93
C ALA A 296 2.08 2.69 8.54
N LEU A 297 3.17 1.93 8.45
CA LEU A 297 4.48 2.33 8.95
C LEU A 297 5.08 3.49 8.15
N VAL A 298 4.99 3.46 6.81
CA VAL A 298 5.40 4.58 5.96
C VAL A 298 4.66 5.85 6.37
N GLU A 299 3.34 5.77 6.45
CA GLU A 299 2.50 6.93 6.76
C GLU A 299 2.68 7.44 8.20
N GLY A 300 2.86 6.54 9.15
CA GLY A 300 3.14 6.88 10.54
C GLY A 300 4.49 7.57 10.71
N TRP A 301 5.52 7.13 9.97
CA TRP A 301 6.83 7.74 10.00
C TRP A 301 6.78 9.15 9.40
N VAL A 302 6.14 9.31 8.24
CA VAL A 302 5.97 10.63 7.61
C VAL A 302 5.21 11.58 8.53
N ASP A 303 4.14 11.11 9.18
CA ASP A 303 3.39 11.93 10.14
C ASP A 303 4.25 12.38 11.33
N ALA A 304 5.08 11.50 11.90
CA ALA A 304 5.98 11.85 12.99
C ALA A 304 7.06 12.87 12.57
N VAL A 305 7.71 12.65 11.42
CA VAL A 305 8.74 13.54 10.88
C VAL A 305 8.17 14.91 10.53
N VAL A 306 7.03 14.94 9.83
CA VAL A 306 6.39 16.20 9.43
C VAL A 306 5.88 16.95 10.65
N HIS A 307 5.33 16.27 11.66
CA HIS A 307 4.94 16.93 12.90
C HIS A 307 6.14 17.59 13.60
N ALA A 308 7.27 16.88 13.70
CA ALA A 308 8.49 17.42 14.30
C ALA A 308 9.02 18.65 13.52
N ALA A 309 9.00 18.62 12.19
CA ALA A 309 9.46 19.72 11.35
C ALA A 309 8.50 20.94 11.37
N ALA A 310 7.18 20.70 11.36
CA ALA A 310 6.16 21.73 11.21
C ALA A 310 5.79 22.42 12.53
N LYS A 311 5.64 21.68 13.63
CA LYS A 311 5.08 22.18 14.90
C LYS A 311 5.78 23.43 15.44
N PRO A 312 7.12 23.58 15.40
CA PRO A 312 7.78 24.77 15.92
C PRO A 312 7.62 26.01 15.02
N ARG A 313 7.17 25.84 13.77
CA ARG A 313 7.27 26.85 12.71
C ARG A 313 5.92 27.24 12.11
N LEU A 314 4.92 26.36 12.16
CA LEU A 314 3.58 26.58 11.62
C LEU A 314 2.53 26.55 12.74
N GLY A 315 1.85 27.68 12.95
CA GLY A 315 0.75 27.77 13.91
C GLY A 315 -0.42 26.85 13.56
N SER A 316 -0.64 26.56 12.27
CA SER A 316 -1.70 25.67 11.80
C SER A 316 -1.33 24.19 11.75
N ALA A 317 -0.12 23.79 12.16
CA ALA A 317 0.39 22.43 11.99
C ALA A 317 -0.54 21.34 12.57
N ASP A 318 -1.05 21.53 13.79
CA ASP A 318 -1.93 20.56 14.44
C ASP A 318 -3.31 20.47 13.76
N ALA A 319 -3.84 21.60 13.29
CA ALA A 319 -5.10 21.64 12.56
C ALA A 319 -4.99 20.93 11.19
N LEU A 320 -3.89 21.14 10.47
CA LEU A 320 -3.62 20.48 9.18
C LEU A 320 -3.38 18.97 9.37
N ARG A 321 -2.63 18.58 10.41
CA ARG A 321 -2.43 17.17 10.79
C ARG A 321 -3.76 16.48 11.08
N GLU A 322 -4.62 17.11 11.89
CA GLU A 322 -5.93 16.58 12.22
C GLU A 322 -6.86 16.51 11.00
N THR A 323 -6.81 17.49 10.10
CA THR A 323 -7.60 17.51 8.86
C THR A 323 -7.27 16.31 7.98
N LEU A 324 -5.98 16.02 7.76
CA LEU A 324 -5.55 14.85 7.00
C LEU A 324 -5.95 13.54 7.68
N ARG A 325 -5.81 13.46 9.01
CA ARG A 325 -6.21 12.27 9.78
C ARG A 325 -7.71 11.98 9.61
N ARG A 326 -8.56 13.00 9.63
CA ARG A 326 -10.01 12.85 9.40
C ARG A 326 -10.32 12.38 7.98
N ARG A 327 -9.66 12.98 6.98
CA ARG A 327 -9.85 12.61 5.58
C ARG A 327 -9.53 11.13 5.31
N ARG A 328 -8.49 10.59 5.98
CA ARG A 328 -8.17 9.16 5.92
C ARG A 328 -9.19 8.30 6.67
N ALA A 329 -9.68 8.77 7.81
CA ALA A 329 -10.66 8.02 8.58
C ALA A 329 -12.04 7.93 7.89
N SER A 330 -12.40 8.91 7.05
CA SER A 330 -13.63 8.90 6.27
C SER A 330 -13.60 7.99 5.04
N GLY A 331 -12.41 7.52 4.62
CA GLY A 331 -12.21 6.71 3.43
C GLY A 331 -12.48 7.48 2.13
N GLY A 332 -11.43 7.91 1.45
CA GLY A 332 -11.53 8.63 0.17
C GLY A 332 -11.48 7.70 -1.05
N PRO A 333 -11.80 8.21 -2.26
CA PRO A 333 -11.52 7.59 -3.56
C PRO A 333 -10.18 6.87 -3.69
N ALA A 334 -9.13 7.33 -3.01
CA ALA A 334 -7.87 6.59 -2.90
C ALA A 334 -8.03 5.18 -2.30
N GLU A 335 -8.68 5.08 -1.14
CA GLU A 335 -8.94 3.79 -0.49
C GLU A 335 -9.90 2.95 -1.33
N GLN A 336 -10.94 3.56 -1.91
CA GLN A 336 -11.89 2.87 -2.80
C GLN A 336 -11.21 2.32 -4.06
N THR A 337 -10.23 3.04 -4.61
CA THR A 337 -9.44 2.61 -5.77
C THR A 337 -8.68 1.32 -5.46
N PHE A 338 -7.95 1.28 -4.33
CA PHE A 338 -7.19 0.08 -3.94
C PHE A 338 -8.08 -1.06 -3.47
N ALA A 339 -9.18 -0.77 -2.78
CA ALA A 339 -10.18 -1.77 -2.42
C ALA A 339 -10.77 -2.44 -3.66
N THR A 340 -11.05 -1.66 -4.71
CA THR A 340 -11.60 -2.17 -5.97
C THR A 340 -10.56 -2.95 -6.78
N LEU A 341 -9.31 -2.48 -6.85
CA LEU A 341 -8.27 -3.06 -7.71
C LEU A 341 -7.61 -4.30 -7.12
N ILE A 342 -7.37 -4.32 -5.80
CA ILE A 342 -6.59 -5.37 -5.13
C ILE A 342 -7.20 -5.83 -3.80
N GLY A 343 -8.43 -5.43 -3.47
CA GLY A 343 -9.08 -5.81 -2.21
C GLY A 343 -8.39 -5.24 -0.97
N LEU A 344 -7.59 -4.17 -1.11
CA LEU A 344 -6.86 -3.57 -0.01
C LEU A 344 -7.74 -2.54 0.71
N GLU A 345 -7.97 -2.74 2.01
CA GLU A 345 -8.66 -1.80 2.89
C GLU A 345 -7.67 -1.11 3.83
N LEU A 346 -7.55 0.21 3.73
CA LEU A 346 -6.62 0.97 4.56
C LEU A 346 -7.22 1.25 5.93
N ARG A 347 -6.95 0.38 6.91
CA ARG A 347 -7.50 0.51 8.25
C ARG A 347 -7.05 1.81 8.95
N PRO A 348 -7.93 2.79 9.20
CA PRO A 348 -7.53 4.07 9.80
C PRO A 348 -6.96 3.95 11.22
N ARG A 349 -7.29 2.84 11.91
CA ARG A 349 -6.73 2.53 13.23
C ARG A 349 -5.22 2.27 13.13
N ARG A 350 -4.78 1.42 12.20
CA ARG A 350 -3.37 1.04 12.03
C ARG A 350 -2.47 2.24 11.70
N LEU A 351 -2.97 3.18 10.90
CA LEU A 351 -2.27 4.44 10.60
C LEU A 351 -1.99 5.27 11.87
N ARG A 352 -2.97 5.36 12.78
CA ARG A 352 -2.82 6.08 14.04
C ARG A 352 -1.87 5.37 14.99
N ASP A 353 -1.96 4.05 15.05
CA ASP A 353 -1.10 3.24 15.91
C ASP A 353 0.36 3.34 15.46
N ALA A 354 0.61 3.29 14.16
CA ALA A 354 1.95 3.51 13.59
C ALA A 354 2.49 4.92 13.87
N ALA A 355 1.69 5.97 13.68
CA ALA A 355 2.11 7.35 14.00
C ALA A 355 2.50 7.52 15.48
N ARG A 356 1.75 6.89 16.39
CA ARG A 356 2.08 6.87 17.83
C ARG A 356 3.38 6.13 18.10
N LEU A 357 3.56 4.94 17.52
CA LEU A 357 4.77 4.15 17.66
C LEU A 357 6.01 4.94 17.20
N TRP A 358 5.95 5.59 16.04
CA TRP A 358 7.07 6.39 15.53
C TRP A 358 7.38 7.62 16.38
N ALA A 359 6.35 8.27 16.95
CA ALA A 359 6.55 9.37 17.90
C ALA A 359 7.23 8.88 19.18
N SER A 360 6.74 7.79 19.78
CA SER A 360 7.35 7.19 20.98
C SER A 360 8.78 6.71 20.74
N LEU A 361 9.09 6.17 19.55
CA LEU A 361 10.45 5.81 19.17
C LEU A 361 11.38 7.03 19.09
N ALA A 362 10.89 8.14 18.54
CA ALA A 362 11.67 9.39 18.49
C ALA A 362 11.97 9.90 19.91
N ASP A 363 10.99 9.86 20.80
CA ASP A 363 11.13 10.32 22.18
C ASP A 363 12.09 9.43 22.99
N ALA A 364 12.03 8.11 22.78
CA ALA A 364 12.84 7.14 23.55
C ALA A 364 14.26 6.93 22.98
N ARG A 365 14.44 6.98 21.66
CA ARG A 365 15.69 6.59 20.97
C ARG A 365 16.32 7.70 20.13
N GLY A 366 15.70 8.88 20.09
CA GLY A 366 16.12 9.98 19.23
C GLY A 366 15.84 9.75 17.75
N VAL A 367 16.19 10.74 16.92
CA VAL A 367 15.96 10.72 15.46
C VAL A 367 16.73 9.58 14.80
N ASP A 368 18.01 9.40 15.13
CA ASP A 368 18.84 8.35 14.53
C ASP A 368 18.35 6.95 14.90
N GLY A 369 17.98 6.73 16.17
CA GLY A 369 17.46 5.44 16.62
C GLY A 369 16.11 5.09 16.00
N ARG A 370 15.26 6.10 15.77
CA ARG A 370 14.00 5.95 15.03
C ARG A 370 14.27 5.58 13.57
N ASP A 371 15.03 6.42 12.86
CA ASP A 371 15.23 6.27 11.41
C ASP A 371 16.09 5.05 11.06
N GLY A 372 16.96 4.63 11.98
CA GLY A 372 17.76 3.41 11.85
C GLY A 372 16.92 2.16 11.64
N LEU A 373 15.65 2.13 12.06
CA LEU A 373 14.73 0.99 11.82
C LEU A 373 14.50 0.72 10.33
N TRP A 374 14.73 1.69 9.45
CA TRP A 374 14.62 1.52 8.00
C TRP A 374 15.81 0.80 7.37
N ALA A 375 16.89 0.51 8.11
CA ALA A 375 18.08 -0.11 7.51
C ALA A 375 17.82 -1.52 6.95
N HIS A 376 16.84 -2.25 7.50
CA HIS A 376 16.48 -3.59 7.02
C HIS A 376 15.00 -3.90 7.30
N PRO A 377 14.27 -4.62 6.41
CA PRO A 377 12.86 -4.96 6.60
C PRO A 377 12.57 -5.69 7.91
N ASP A 378 13.48 -6.54 8.38
CA ASP A 378 13.29 -7.33 9.62
C ASP A 378 13.35 -6.48 10.90
N MET A 379 13.81 -5.24 10.81
CA MET A 379 13.82 -4.31 11.96
C MET A 379 12.53 -3.51 12.07
N LEU A 380 11.67 -3.55 11.05
CA LEU A 380 10.42 -2.84 11.11
C LEU A 380 9.46 -3.45 12.15
N PRO A 381 8.66 -2.61 12.82
CA PRO A 381 7.56 -3.09 13.63
C PRO A 381 6.61 -3.97 12.82
N THR A 382 6.09 -5.02 13.44
CA THR A 382 5.07 -5.88 12.86
C THR A 382 3.67 -5.41 13.27
N ALA A 383 2.63 -6.05 12.72
CA ALA A 383 1.25 -5.79 13.13
C ALA A 383 1.02 -5.97 14.65
N ARG A 384 1.77 -6.89 15.30
CA ARG A 384 1.72 -7.11 16.75
C ARG A 384 2.35 -5.97 17.53
N ASP A 385 3.46 -5.44 17.01
CA ASP A 385 4.14 -4.29 17.62
C ASP A 385 3.30 -3.01 17.48
N LEU A 386 2.44 -2.91 16.46
CA LEU A 386 1.43 -1.84 16.38
C LEU A 386 0.29 -2.02 17.41
N ASP A 387 0.02 -3.25 17.85
CA ASP A 387 -0.97 -3.51 18.90
C ASP A 387 -0.39 -3.26 20.32
N ASP A 388 0.94 -3.32 20.48
CA ASP A 388 1.68 -2.96 21.70
C ASP A 388 2.91 -2.07 21.39
N PRO A 389 2.70 -0.76 21.13
CA PRO A 389 3.80 0.13 20.77
C PRO A 389 4.86 0.28 21.88
N ASP A 390 4.43 0.32 23.14
CA ASP A 390 5.31 0.53 24.27
C ASP A 390 6.27 -0.66 24.44
N GLY A 391 5.77 -1.89 24.27
CA GLY A 391 6.60 -3.09 24.28
C GLY A 391 7.67 -3.10 23.18
N PHE A 392 7.37 -2.58 21.99
CA PHE A 392 8.37 -2.47 20.92
C PHE A 392 9.42 -1.38 21.21
N VAL A 393 8.98 -0.20 21.68
CA VAL A 393 9.86 0.95 21.97
C VAL A 393 10.90 0.60 23.02
N HIS A 394 10.54 -0.19 24.03
CA HIS A 394 11.43 -0.57 25.13
C HIS A 394 12.09 -1.94 24.94
N ARG A 395 11.85 -2.62 23.81
CA ARG A 395 12.58 -3.84 23.46
C ARG A 395 14.07 -3.51 23.39
N GLU A 396 14.86 -4.11 24.28
CA GLU A 396 16.32 -4.09 24.21
C GLU A 396 16.73 -4.57 22.81
N GLN A 397 17.31 -3.68 22.00
CA GLN A 397 18.00 -4.12 20.80
C GLN A 397 19.16 -4.99 21.25
N LEU A 398 19.29 -6.18 20.65
CA LEU A 398 20.43 -7.06 20.90
C LEU A 398 21.71 -6.23 20.76
N ASP A 399 22.46 -6.12 21.85
CA ASP A 399 23.70 -5.37 21.89
C ASP A 399 24.75 -6.14 21.07
N PHE A 400 24.88 -5.76 19.80
CA PHE A 400 25.88 -6.32 18.90
C PHE A 400 27.30 -5.83 19.23
N SER A 401 27.50 -4.98 20.24
CA SER A 401 28.85 -4.56 20.65
C SER A 401 29.69 -5.74 21.16
N GLU A 402 29.05 -6.74 21.80
CA GLU A 402 29.71 -8.00 22.16
C GLU A 402 30.10 -8.80 20.91
N LEU A 403 29.27 -8.79 19.87
CA LEU A 403 29.51 -9.52 18.62
C LEU A 403 30.61 -8.85 17.77
N ASP A 404 30.63 -7.51 17.75
CA ASP A 404 31.67 -6.69 17.11
C ASP A 404 33.00 -6.79 17.86
N LYS A 405 32.95 -6.87 19.19
CA LYS A 405 34.11 -7.16 20.03
C LYS A 405 34.65 -8.57 19.81
N MET A 406 33.79 -9.58 19.70
CA MET A 406 34.20 -10.96 19.37
C MET A 406 34.79 -11.06 17.96
N LEU A 407 34.22 -10.35 16.97
CA LEU A 407 34.76 -10.30 15.61
C LEU A 407 36.09 -9.52 15.54
N GLY A 408 36.21 -8.44 16.30
CA GLY A 408 37.46 -7.69 16.47
C GLY A 408 38.56 -8.50 17.16
N GLU A 409 38.21 -9.27 18.20
CA GLU A 409 39.12 -10.18 18.88
C GLU A 409 39.56 -11.33 17.96
N ALA A 410 38.64 -11.92 17.18
CA ALA A 410 38.95 -12.94 16.18
C ALA A 410 39.82 -12.41 15.03
N ALA A 411 39.58 -11.18 14.56
CA ALA A 411 40.39 -10.52 13.53
C ALA A 411 41.79 -10.12 14.06
N SER A 412 41.93 -9.88 15.37
CA SER A 412 43.20 -9.55 16.02
C SER A 412 44.10 -10.77 16.29
N GLY A 413 43.64 -11.99 15.99
CA GLY A 413 44.45 -13.21 16.04
C GLY A 413 44.81 -13.71 17.45
N LYS A 414 44.17 -13.21 18.52
CA LYS A 414 44.34 -13.75 19.88
C LYS A 414 43.32 -14.88 20.09
N GLY A 415 43.73 -16.11 19.79
CA GLY A 415 42.97 -17.30 20.22
C GLY A 415 42.91 -17.41 21.76
N PRO A 416 41.91 -18.09 22.33
CA PRO A 416 41.79 -18.24 23.78
C PRO A 416 42.97 -19.04 24.32
N ASP A 417 43.71 -18.44 25.25
CA ASP A 417 44.87 -19.02 25.91
C ASP A 417 44.42 -20.09 26.91
N LEU A 418 44.55 -21.36 26.51
CA LEU A 418 44.24 -22.53 27.32
C LEU A 418 45.55 -23.17 27.81
N GLU A 419 46.30 -22.51 28.70
CA GLU A 419 47.38 -23.17 29.45
C GLU A 419 47.38 -22.87 30.95
N LYS A 420 46.91 -23.90 31.69
CA LYS A 420 47.43 -24.47 32.95
C LYS A 420 47.99 -23.53 34.03
N LYS A 421 47.42 -23.68 35.24
CA LYS A 421 48.24 -23.89 36.45
C LYS A 421 47.51 -24.69 37.54
N ASP A 422 47.89 -25.96 37.68
CA ASP A 422 47.69 -26.76 38.89
C ASP A 422 48.80 -26.45 39.91
N ARG A 423 48.38 -26.00 41.12
CA ARG A 423 48.83 -26.34 42.50
C ARG A 423 50.33 -26.24 42.91
N PRO A 424 50.68 -26.42 44.21
CA PRO A 424 50.24 -25.76 45.46
C PRO A 424 51.45 -25.31 46.32
N GLU A 425 51.26 -24.57 47.44
CA GLU A 425 51.87 -24.86 48.78
C GLU A 425 51.74 -23.71 49.81
N ASP A 426 51.74 -24.15 51.06
CA ASP A 426 51.49 -23.54 52.37
C ASP A 426 52.32 -22.31 52.77
N THR A 427 51.77 -21.54 53.72
CA THR A 427 52.47 -21.24 54.99
C THR A 427 51.52 -20.75 56.08
N ASP A 428 51.81 -21.22 57.30
CA ASP A 428 51.08 -21.18 58.57
C ASP A 428 50.72 -19.79 59.16
N ALA A 429 49.59 -19.72 59.89
CA ALA A 429 49.53 -19.61 61.36
C ALA A 429 48.19 -19.03 61.90
N ASP A 430 47.50 -19.82 62.73
CA ASP A 430 46.36 -19.56 63.63
C ASP A 430 46.84 -18.93 64.98
N PRO A 431 46.06 -18.57 66.05
CA PRO A 431 44.59 -18.49 66.25
C PRO A 431 44.04 -17.24 66.99
N GLY A 432 42.69 -17.11 67.02
CA GLY A 432 42.02 -16.40 68.12
C GLY A 432 40.49 -16.20 68.05
N LYS A 433 39.72 -17.19 68.55
CA LYS A 433 38.38 -17.15 69.24
C LYS A 433 37.21 -16.32 68.63
N LYS A 434 36.09 -16.95 68.23
CA LYS A 434 34.90 -17.39 69.02
C LYS A 434 34.10 -16.21 69.64
N ASP A 435 32.78 -16.07 69.47
CA ASP A 435 31.69 -17.01 69.80
C ASP A 435 30.42 -16.81 68.92
N GLY A 436 29.63 -17.89 68.74
CA GLY A 436 28.37 -17.99 67.96
C GLY A 436 27.11 -17.54 68.73
N PRO A 437 25.92 -18.18 68.57
CA PRO A 437 25.54 -19.27 67.66
C PRO A 437 24.25 -19.00 66.83
N GLU A 438 24.03 -19.82 65.80
CA GLU A 438 22.70 -20.16 65.27
C GLU A 438 22.12 -21.31 66.11
N ASP A 439 20.80 -21.35 66.25
CA ASP A 439 20.03 -22.59 66.39
C ASP A 439 18.56 -22.30 66.02
N SER A 440 18.06 -22.96 64.97
CA SER A 440 16.95 -23.90 65.12
C SER A 440 16.62 -24.57 63.78
N ASP A 441 16.93 -25.86 63.74
CA ASP A 441 16.39 -26.89 62.86
C ASP A 441 14.87 -26.85 62.67
N GLY A 442 14.43 -27.46 61.57
CA GLY A 442 13.50 -28.57 61.74
C GLY A 442 12.17 -28.51 60.97
N SER A 443 12.19 -29.16 59.81
CA SER A 443 11.29 -30.27 59.42
C SER A 443 9.77 -30.07 59.43
N GLY A 444 9.17 -30.42 58.28
CA GLY A 444 8.09 -31.43 58.29
C GLY A 444 6.78 -31.07 57.60
N GLY A 445 6.46 -31.84 56.55
CA GLY A 445 5.19 -32.59 56.50
C GLY A 445 4.01 -32.01 55.73
N SER A 446 3.81 -32.56 54.53
CA SER A 446 2.58 -33.02 53.85
C SER A 446 1.18 -32.58 54.33
N GLY A 447 0.27 -32.36 53.38
CA GLY A 447 -1.17 -32.49 53.58
C GLY A 447 -2.01 -32.01 52.39
N ASP A 448 -2.75 -32.96 51.79
CA ASP A 448 -3.68 -32.83 50.67
C ASP A 448 -4.95 -32.01 50.95
N ASP A 449 -5.64 -31.71 49.84
CA ASP A 449 -7.09 -31.76 49.62
C ASP A 449 -8.01 -30.51 49.70
N GLU A 450 -9.03 -30.60 48.82
CA GLU A 450 -10.33 -29.92 48.73
C GLU A 450 -10.49 -28.68 47.80
N ASP A 451 -10.84 -29.00 46.54
CA ASP A 451 -12.17 -28.85 45.93
C ASP A 451 -13.13 -27.70 46.37
N ARG A 452 -13.74 -27.07 45.35
CA ARG A 452 -14.92 -26.19 45.23
C ARG A 452 -14.56 -24.97 44.36
N GLY A 453 -15.21 -24.66 43.25
CA GLY A 453 -16.58 -24.95 42.84
C GLY A 453 -17.34 -23.64 42.63
N SER A 454 -17.54 -23.28 41.36
CA SER A 454 -18.63 -22.47 40.79
C SER A 454 -18.72 -20.94 41.07
N GLY A 455 -18.71 -20.18 39.97
CA GLY A 455 -19.95 -19.55 39.48
C GLY A 455 -20.15 -18.07 39.77
N ALA A 456 -19.92 -17.24 38.74
CA ALA A 456 -20.92 -16.36 38.10
C ALA A 456 -20.33 -15.76 36.82
#